data_AF-A0A836QAP1-F1
#
_entry.id   AF-A0A836QAP1-F1
#
_cell.length_a   1.000
_cell.length_b   1.000
_cell.length_c   1.000
_cell.angle_alpha   90.00
_cell.angle_beta   90.00
_cell.angle_gamma   90.00
#
_symmetry.space_group_name_H-M   'P 1'
#
loop_
_entity.id
_entity.type
_entity.pdbx_description
1 polymer ?
#
loop_
_entity_poly.entity_id
_entity_poly.type
_entity_poly.pdbx_seq_one_letter_code
_entity_poly.pdbx_strand_id
1 'polypeptide(L)' 'MNSQHFDLIRVTIFRVFRRVSVLLYFWILFAPLLQAAEPAFIRESIRARGMGNAFTAAANDEMLLFYNPAALRSVYYN' A
#
# COMPACT_ATOMS: atom_id res chain seq x y z
N MET A 1 4.88 52.65 -1.47
CA MET A 1 4.58 51.38 -0.75
C MET A 1 5.67 51.16 0.27
N ASN A 2 5.32 50.95 1.54
CA ASN A 2 6.25 51.02 2.67
C ASN A 2 7.06 49.70 2.84
N SER A 3 8.37 49.77 3.09
CA SER A 3 9.28 48.61 3.21
C SER A 3 8.78 47.55 4.21
N GLN A 4 8.19 48.02 5.30
CA GLN A 4 7.57 47.21 6.37
C GLN A 4 6.52 46.22 5.84
N HIS A 5 5.77 46.60 4.80
CA HIS A 5 4.72 45.78 4.23
C HIS A 5 5.27 44.62 3.40
N PHE A 6 6.45 44.80 2.80
CA PHE A 6 7.15 43.75 2.05
C PHE A 6 7.74 42.69 2.99
N ASP A 7 8.31 43.11 4.12
CA ASP A 7 8.88 42.20 5.10
C ASP A 7 7.81 41.32 5.76
N LEU A 8 6.65 41.89 6.05
CA LEU A 8 5.53 41.15 6.64
C LEU A 8 4.99 40.05 5.71
N ILE A 9 4.91 40.35 4.40
CA ILE A 9 4.51 39.37 3.37
C ILE A 9 5.54 38.24 3.30
N ARG A 10 6.84 38.55 3.29
CA ARG A 10 7.92 37.55 3.27
C ARG A 10 7.83 36.60 4.46
N VAL A 11 7.71 37.14 5.68
CA VAL A 11 7.60 36.32 6.90
C VAL A 11 6.35 35.42 6.87
N THR A 12 5.24 35.95 6.35
CA THR A 12 3.98 35.18 6.23
C THR A 12 4.14 34.03 5.23
N ILE A 13 4.74 34.28 4.07
CA ILE A 13 5.04 33.25 3.06
C ILE A 13 5.93 32.17 3.66
N PHE A 14 7.02 32.53 4.36
CA PHE A 14 7.90 31.55 4.99
C PHE A 14 7.18 30.71 6.05
N ARG A 15 6.28 31.31 6.85
CA ARG A 15 5.49 30.57 7.84
C ARG A 15 4.54 29.59 7.17
N VAL A 16 3.85 30.00 6.12
CA VAL A 16 2.92 29.14 5.38
C VAL A 16 3.68 28.01 4.71
N PHE A 17 4.78 28.32 4.01
CA PHE A 17 5.63 27.33 3.38
C PHE A 17 6.11 26.29 4.39
N ARG A 18 6.65 26.72 5.55
CA ARG A 18 7.08 25.82 6.61
C ARG A 18 5.95 24.88 7.07
N ARG A 19 4.73 25.40 7.28
CA ARG A 19 3.58 24.58 7.69
C ARG A 19 3.22 23.55 6.62
N VAL A 20 3.17 23.97 5.35
CA VAL A 20 2.87 23.09 4.21
C VAL A 20 3.95 22.01 4.06
N SER A 21 5.23 22.36 4.19
CA SER A 21 6.34 21.40 4.15
C SER A 21 6.22 20.35 5.26
N VAL A 22 5.87 20.75 6.48
CA VAL A 22 5.65 19.82 7.59
C VAL A 22 4.47 18.89 7.31
N LEU A 23 3.36 19.42 6.81
CA LEU A 23 2.19 18.61 6.44
C LEU A 23 2.51 17.63 5.31
N LEU A 24 3.24 18.07 4.27
CA LEU A 24 3.68 17.21 3.17
C LEU A 24 4.64 16.12 3.64
N TYR A 25 5.57 16.47 4.55
CA TYR A 25 6.47 15.50 5.15
C TYR A 25 5.70 14.41 5.89
N PHE A 26 4.74 14.80 6.74
CA PHE A 26 3.85 13.84 7.41
C PHE A 26 3.04 13.02 6.41
N TRP A 27 2.49 13.64 5.36
CA TRP A 27 1.74 12.93 4.33
C TRP A 27 2.59 11.83 3.67
N ILE A 28 3.83 12.13 3.29
CA ILE A 28 4.73 11.16 2.65
C ILE A 28 5.09 10.02 3.60
N LEU A 29 5.34 10.31 4.89
CA LEU A 29 5.64 9.28 5.88
C LEU A 29 4.47 8.35 6.17
N PHE A 30 3.23 8.86 6.16
CA PHE A 30 2.04 8.10 6.53
C PHE A 30 1.31 7.48 5.32
N ALA A 31 1.58 7.94 4.10
CA ALA A 31 0.97 7.39 2.89
C ALA A 31 1.12 5.86 2.74
N PRO A 32 2.28 5.23 3.04
CA PRO A 32 2.42 3.78 2.96
C PRO A 32 1.50 3.02 3.91
N LEU A 33 1.13 3.61 5.05
CA LEU A 33 0.23 2.98 6.03
C LEU A 33 -1.22 2.92 5.54
N LEU A 34 -1.58 3.76 4.57
CA LEU A 34 -2.90 3.74 3.92
C LEU A 34 -2.96 2.69 2.79
N GLN A 35 -1.82 2.15 2.36
CA GLN A 35 -1.77 1.15 1.31
C GLN A 35 -1.98 -0.25 1.90
N ALA A 36 -3.21 -0.75 1.84
CA ALA A 36 -3.52 -2.16 2.07
C ALA A 36 -3.08 -3.00 0.85
N ALA A 37 -1.75 -3.09 0.64
CA ALA A 37 -1.20 -3.98 -0.36
C ALA A 37 -1.25 -5.42 0.15
N GLU A 38 -1.72 -6.32 -0.69
CA GLU A 38 -1.56 -7.75 -0.46
C GLU A 38 -0.06 -8.09 -0.41
N PRO A 39 0.41 -8.82 0.62
CA PRO A 39 1.81 -9.21 0.70
C PRO A 39 2.25 -9.97 -0.56
N ALA A 40 3.39 -9.57 -1.14
CA ALA A 40 3.88 -10.12 -2.40
C ALA A 40 4.08 -11.65 -2.36
N PHE A 41 4.44 -12.17 -1.18
CA PHE A 41 4.61 -13.62 -0.98
C PHE A 41 3.31 -14.38 -1.27
N ILE A 42 2.14 -13.80 -1.01
CA ILE A 42 0.85 -14.45 -1.27
C ILE A 42 0.66 -14.77 -2.77
N ARG A 43 1.39 -14.13 -3.69
CA ARG A 43 1.28 -14.37 -5.14
C ARG A 43 2.30 -15.36 -5.70
N GLU A 44 3.02 -16.07 -4.84
CA GLU A 44 4.15 -16.90 -5.26
C GLU A 44 3.76 -18.26 -5.87
N SER A 45 2.50 -18.71 -5.76
CA SER A 45 2.06 -19.96 -6.40
C SER A 45 2.39 -19.96 -7.89
N ILE A 46 3.35 -20.82 -8.27
CA ILE A 46 3.73 -21.04 -9.67
C ILE A 46 2.56 -21.69 -10.41
N ARG A 47 1.82 -22.59 -9.74
CA ARG A 47 0.67 -23.29 -10.31
C ARG A 47 -0.47 -22.32 -10.66
N ALA A 48 -0.88 -21.47 -9.71
CA ALA A 48 -1.92 -20.49 -9.93
C ALA A 48 -1.51 -19.45 -10.99
N ARG A 49 -0.25 -19.01 -11.00
CA ARG A 49 0.29 -18.13 -12.05
C ARG A 49 0.28 -18.80 -13.42
N GLY A 50 0.70 -20.06 -13.51
CA GLY A 50 0.63 -20.88 -14.73
C GLY A 50 -0.79 -21.10 -15.25
N MET A 51 -1.79 -20.98 -14.38
CA MET A 51 -3.22 -21.03 -14.72
C MET A 51 -3.84 -19.64 -14.99
N GLY A 52 -3.03 -18.60 -15.19
CA GLY A 52 -3.52 -17.25 -15.45
C GLY A 52 -3.99 -16.49 -14.20
N ASN A 53 -3.30 -16.70 -13.07
CA ASN A 53 -3.64 -16.15 -11.74
C ASN A 53 -4.92 -16.74 -11.12
N ALA A 54 -5.19 -18.03 -11.35
CA ALA A 54 -6.37 -18.73 -10.83
C ALA A 54 -6.20 -19.23 -9.38
N PHE A 55 -5.83 -18.32 -8.47
CA PHE A 55 -5.49 -18.66 -7.08
C PHE A 55 -6.66 -19.26 -6.27
N THR A 56 -7.89 -18.92 -6.62
CA THR A 56 -9.10 -19.45 -5.97
C THR A 56 -9.51 -20.83 -6.50
N ALA A 57 -9.04 -21.23 -7.69
CA ALA A 57 -9.36 -22.53 -8.29
C ALA A 57 -8.28 -23.58 -8.05
N ALA A 58 -7.06 -23.14 -7.70
CA ALA A 58 -5.98 -24.04 -7.32
C ALA A 58 -6.34 -24.80 -6.03
N ALA A 59 -5.82 -26.02 -5.92
CA ALA A 59 -5.97 -26.91 -4.77
C ALA A 59 -4.60 -27.47 -4.39
N ASN A 60 -4.39 -27.73 -3.10
CA ASN A 60 -3.16 -28.29 -2.52
C ASN A 60 -1.91 -27.45 -2.81
N ASP A 61 -2.04 -26.15 -2.62
CA ASP A 61 -0.96 -25.18 -2.76
C ASP A 61 -0.70 -24.49 -1.41
N GLU A 62 0.52 -24.03 -1.17
CA GLU A 62 0.91 -23.34 0.06
C GLU A 62 0.11 -22.03 0.27
N MET A 63 -0.42 -21.49 -0.82
CA MET A 63 -1.10 -20.19 -0.86
C MET A 63 -2.62 -20.31 -0.60
N LEU A 64 -3.12 -21.54 -0.37
CA LEU A 64 -4.53 -21.81 -0.14
C LEU A 64 -5.11 -21.14 1.09
N LEU A 65 -4.31 -20.98 2.15
CA LEU A 65 -4.74 -20.34 3.39
C LEU A 65 -5.20 -18.89 3.16
N PHE A 66 -4.72 -18.24 2.10
CA PHE A 66 -5.02 -16.85 1.78
C PHE A 66 -6.07 -16.69 0.68
N TYR A 67 -6.17 -17.63 -0.27
CA TYR A 67 -7.08 -17.49 -1.43
C TYR A 67 -8.26 -18.47 -1.47
N ASN A 68 -8.09 -19.70 -0.97
CA ASN A 68 -9.17 -20.70 -0.96
C ASN A 68 -8.97 -21.75 0.14
N PRO A 69 -9.29 -21.42 1.41
CA PRO A 69 -9.13 -22.37 2.52
C PRO A 69 -10.04 -23.61 2.38
N ALA A 70 -11.12 -23.54 1.61
CA ALA A 70 -11.98 -24.70 1.35
C ALA A 70 -11.27 -25.78 0.50
N ALA A 71 -10.29 -25.39 -0.33
CA ALA A 71 -9.51 -26.33 -1.13
C ALA A 71 -8.43 -27.08 -0.33
N LEU A 72 -8.18 -26.74 0.94
CA LEU A 72 -7.28 -27.51 1.83
C LEU A 72 -7.78 -28.93 2.07
N ARG A 73 -9.10 -29.13 2.07
CA ARG A 73 -9.75 -30.44 2.27
C ARG A 73 -9.74 -31.33 1.02
N SER A 74 -9.33 -30.81 -0.13
CA SER A 74 -9.47 -31.52 -1.41
C SER A 74 -8.39 -32.59 -1.66
N VAL A 75 -7.29 -32.60 -0.90
CA VAL A 75 -6.39 -33.76 -0.80
C VAL A 75 -6.86 -34.63 0.33
N TYR A 76 -7.55 -35.72 -0.02
CA TYR A 76 -7.43 -37.07 0.54
C TYR A 76 -8.58 -37.90 -0.06
N TYR A 77 -8.34 -38.48 -1.23
CA TYR A 77 -9.11 -39.63 -1.71
C TYR A 77 -8.19 -40.85 -1.55
N ASN A 78 -8.60 -41.78 -0.69
CA ASN A 78 -7.96 -43.07 -0.48
C ASN A 78 -8.25 -44.02 -1.66
#